data_AF-A0AAE6YGK5-F1
#
_entry.id   AF-A0AAE6YGK5-F1
#
_cell.length_a   1.000
_cell.length_b   1.000
_cell.length_c   1.000
_cell.angle_alpha   90.00
_cell.angle_beta   90.00
_cell.angle_gamma   90.00
#
_symmetry.space_group_name_H-M   'P 1'
#
loop_
_entity.id
_entity.type
_entity.pdbx_description
1 polymer ?
#
loop_
_entity_poly.entity_id
_entity_poly.type
_entity_poly.pdbx_seq_one_letter_code
_entity_poly.pdbx_strand_id
1 'polypeptide(L)'
;MKALMHRHRDLCERAVDPLEIAAGLEAHGVTDRTAARFRHRDVFSLAEEMYARVPRDADPPARPAPGTPPASPAPRRTWALLTLLPGVLGAATITGLRLTHGRTRLLLVTVGALAVVLALRAALRRGPLGPREGIRAGAHRSGTWTCWLLVHAALGDGLLRAAVAGGPDDLPAGTGGGAWPVALAPVLALLLSCAPAAWCAHLLSVRARRRLDTSHGLEEFAASVRPLLLGTFALYLCALAALTALCAAALGEPAGYATTLTLGTLLLAARLLHAHGFPHAPAAALAGAAAAEALAVATVFAGRLPGCGFLAVPVDTLVSARGPSAVAALVCGTAALALLVPAARTLTRASAHARTAPPC
;
A
#
# COMPACT_ATOMS: atom_id res chain seq x y z
N MET A 1 20.45 -28.14 -20.76
CA MET A 1 20.33 -26.75 -21.25
C MET A 1 19.41 -26.62 -22.46
N LYS A 2 19.62 -27.32 -23.59
CA LYS A 2 18.73 -27.23 -24.77
C LYS A 2 17.24 -27.44 -24.44
N ALA A 3 16.91 -28.44 -23.61
CA ALA A 3 15.53 -28.66 -23.14
C ALA A 3 14.98 -27.52 -22.24
N LEU A 4 15.83 -26.84 -21.49
CA LEU A 4 15.46 -25.68 -20.67
C LEU A 4 15.21 -24.45 -21.55
N MET A 5 16.09 -24.19 -22.52
CA MET A 5 15.90 -23.13 -23.52
C MET A 5 14.65 -23.38 -24.36
N HIS A 6 14.34 -24.63 -24.70
CA HIS A 6 13.12 -24.96 -25.44
C HIS A 6 11.86 -24.71 -24.61
N ARG A 7 11.89 -25.03 -23.31
CA ARG A 7 10.78 -24.78 -22.38
C ARG A 7 10.55 -23.29 -22.09
N HIS A 8 11.61 -22.48 -22.08
CA HIS A 8 11.54 -21.04 -21.81
C HIS A 8 11.83 -20.19 -23.06
N ARG A 9 11.55 -20.74 -24.25
CA ARG A 9 11.89 -20.12 -25.53
C ARG A 9 11.25 -18.74 -25.69
N ASP A 10 9.93 -18.65 -25.45
CA ASP A 10 9.18 -17.40 -25.53
C ASP A 10 9.67 -16.32 -24.55
N LEU A 11 10.29 -16.73 -23.45
CA LEU A 11 10.88 -15.81 -22.47
C LEU A 11 12.23 -15.29 -22.99
N CYS A 12 13.07 -16.18 -23.52
CA CYS A 12 14.39 -15.83 -24.04
C CYS A 12 14.34 -15.01 -25.33
N GLU A 13 13.36 -15.26 -26.21
CA GLU A 13 13.17 -14.51 -27.46
C GLU A 13 12.64 -13.09 -27.24
N ARG A 14 11.84 -12.85 -26.19
CA ARG A 14 11.28 -11.52 -25.88
C ARG A 14 12.13 -10.67 -24.95
N ALA A 15 13.10 -11.27 -24.25
CA ALA A 15 13.89 -10.57 -23.24
C ALA A 15 14.90 -9.60 -23.87
N VAL A 16 14.87 -8.36 -23.37
CA VAL A 16 15.77 -7.27 -23.81
C VAL A 16 17.09 -7.26 -23.02
N ASP A 17 17.14 -7.95 -21.88
CA ASP A 17 18.26 -7.98 -20.93
C ASP A 17 18.34 -9.37 -20.25
N PRO A 18 19.54 -9.95 -20.01
CA PRO A 18 19.74 -11.12 -19.15
C PRO A 18 18.91 -11.12 -17.85
N LEU A 19 18.69 -9.95 -17.28
CA LEU A 19 17.96 -9.80 -16.02
C LEU A 19 16.47 -10.16 -16.12
N GLU A 20 15.84 -9.93 -17.28
CA GLU A 20 14.46 -10.37 -17.55
C GLU A 20 14.38 -11.90 -17.66
N ILE A 21 15.44 -12.53 -18.18
CA ILE A 21 15.56 -13.99 -18.23
C ILE A 21 15.73 -14.55 -16.81
N ALA A 22 16.58 -13.96 -15.97
CA ALA A 22 16.79 -14.38 -14.58
C ALA A 22 15.48 -14.30 -13.76
N ALA A 23 14.75 -13.20 -13.90
CA ALA A 23 13.44 -13.01 -13.28
C ALA A 23 12.39 -14.01 -13.78
N GLY A 24 12.38 -14.27 -15.09
CA GLY A 24 11.51 -15.29 -15.67
C GLY A 24 11.81 -16.68 -15.15
N LEU A 25 13.09 -17.04 -15.06
CA LEU A 25 13.53 -18.33 -14.51
C LEU A 25 13.12 -18.46 -13.02
N GLU A 26 13.32 -17.43 -12.20
CA GLU A 26 12.89 -17.42 -10.80
C GLU A 26 11.36 -17.59 -10.69
N ALA A 27 10.59 -16.91 -11.53
CA ALA A 27 9.12 -17.02 -11.56
C ALA A 27 8.63 -18.44 -11.93
N HIS A 28 9.42 -19.18 -12.71
CA HIS A 28 9.16 -20.59 -13.05
C HIS A 28 9.80 -21.57 -12.05
N GLY A 29 10.29 -21.09 -10.90
CA GLY A 29 10.81 -21.92 -9.81
C GLY A 29 12.27 -22.37 -9.97
N VAL A 30 13.02 -21.77 -10.88
CA VAL A 30 14.47 -22.01 -10.99
C VAL A 30 15.19 -21.24 -9.89
N THR A 31 16.00 -21.94 -9.10
CA THR A 31 16.78 -21.38 -7.98
C THR A 31 18.28 -21.49 -8.28
N ASP A 32 19.14 -20.86 -7.47
CA ASP A 32 20.60 -20.97 -7.63
C ASP A 32 21.07 -22.44 -7.55
N ARG A 33 20.43 -23.26 -6.72
CA ARG A 33 20.66 -24.72 -6.68
C ARG A 33 20.27 -25.41 -7.99
N THR A 34 19.20 -24.96 -8.65
CA THR A 34 18.79 -25.47 -9.96
C THR A 34 19.79 -25.05 -11.05
N ALA A 35 20.31 -23.81 -10.99
CA ALA A 35 21.33 -23.31 -11.91
C ALA A 35 22.65 -24.08 -11.80
N ALA A 36 23.06 -24.45 -10.58
CA ALA A 36 24.23 -25.31 -10.33
C ALA A 36 24.16 -26.65 -11.06
N ARG A 37 22.96 -27.24 -11.23
CA ARG A 37 22.77 -28.48 -12.01
C ARG A 37 23.05 -28.29 -13.50
N PHE A 38 22.94 -27.07 -14.00
CA PHE A 38 23.32 -26.69 -15.36
C PHE A 38 24.77 -26.20 -15.47
N ARG A 39 25.59 -26.39 -14.42
CA ARG A 39 26.99 -25.91 -14.31
C ARG A 39 27.17 -24.39 -14.36
N HIS A 40 26.15 -23.64 -13.92
CA HIS A 40 26.26 -22.21 -13.70
C HIS A 40 26.27 -21.91 -12.19
N ARG A 41 26.99 -20.88 -11.77
CA ARG A 41 27.13 -20.51 -10.36
C ARG A 41 25.79 -20.13 -9.70
N ASP A 42 24.93 -19.46 -10.46
CA ASP A 42 23.69 -18.85 -10.00
C ASP A 42 22.71 -18.63 -11.17
N VAL A 43 21.48 -18.21 -10.85
CA VAL A 43 20.43 -17.97 -11.86
C VAL A 43 20.79 -16.82 -12.81
N PHE A 44 21.56 -15.81 -12.35
CA PHE A 44 21.98 -14.67 -13.19
C PHE A 44 22.98 -15.11 -14.26
N SER A 45 24.00 -15.88 -13.88
CA SER A 45 24.98 -16.49 -14.79
C SER A 45 24.32 -17.42 -15.80
N LEU A 46 23.31 -18.20 -15.37
CA LEU A 46 22.52 -19.03 -16.28
C LEU A 46 21.71 -18.18 -17.26
N ALA A 47 21.15 -17.06 -16.79
CA ALA A 47 20.37 -16.15 -17.62
C ALA A 47 21.23 -15.39 -18.63
N GLU A 48 22.44 -14.96 -18.25
CA GLU A 48 23.44 -14.38 -19.16
C GLU A 48 23.82 -15.37 -20.26
N GLU A 49 24.08 -16.62 -19.91
CA GLU A 49 24.39 -17.66 -20.89
C GLU A 49 23.20 -17.93 -21.83
N MET A 50 21.99 -17.99 -21.30
CA MET A 50 20.77 -18.14 -22.12
C MET A 50 20.54 -16.93 -23.02
N TYR A 51 20.82 -15.72 -22.52
CA TYR A 51 20.77 -14.50 -23.32
C TYR A 51 21.80 -14.56 -24.46
N ALA A 52 23.07 -14.84 -24.17
CA ALA A 52 24.13 -14.89 -25.16
C ALA A 52 23.90 -15.94 -26.28
N ARG A 53 23.16 -17.02 -25.97
CA ARG A 53 22.88 -18.10 -26.93
C ARG A 53 21.67 -17.86 -27.84
N VAL A 54 20.82 -16.88 -27.56
CA VAL A 54 19.72 -16.52 -28.47
C VAL A 54 20.31 -15.67 -29.60
N PRO A 55 20.25 -16.13 -30.87
CA PRO A 55 20.62 -15.29 -31.99
C PRO A 55 19.65 -14.11 -32.04
N ARG A 56 20.11 -12.95 -31.57
CA ARG A 56 19.45 -11.68 -31.80
C ARG A 56 20.05 -11.15 -33.08
N ASP A 57 19.21 -10.80 -34.05
CA ASP A 57 19.64 -9.91 -35.11
C ASP A 57 20.20 -8.68 -34.39
N ALA A 58 21.51 -8.53 -34.44
CA ALA A 58 22.22 -7.42 -33.85
C ALA A 58 21.93 -6.21 -34.73
N ASP A 59 20.69 -5.72 -34.66
CA ASP A 59 20.44 -4.34 -35.00
C ASP A 59 21.19 -3.55 -33.92
N PRO A 60 22.28 -2.84 -34.28
CA PRO A 60 23.02 -2.07 -33.31
C PRO A 60 22.01 -1.16 -32.59
N PRO A 61 22.12 -0.97 -31.25
CA PRO A 61 21.17 -0.12 -30.54
C PRO A 61 21.10 1.19 -31.30
N ALA A 62 19.92 1.50 -31.85
CA ALA A 62 19.72 2.67 -32.68
C ALA A 62 20.33 3.84 -31.94
N ARG A 63 21.48 4.32 -32.45
CA ARG A 63 22.17 5.47 -31.87
C ARG A 63 21.10 6.55 -31.79
N PRO A 64 20.82 7.12 -30.61
CA PRO A 64 19.80 8.16 -30.52
C PRO A 64 20.17 9.21 -31.55
N ALA A 65 19.25 9.47 -32.48
CA ALA A 65 19.46 10.45 -33.53
C ALA A 65 19.90 11.76 -32.86
N PRO A 66 21.00 12.39 -33.30
CA PRO A 66 21.43 13.67 -32.74
C PRO A 66 20.31 14.69 -32.99
N GLY A 67 19.51 14.95 -31.96
CA GLY A 67 18.30 15.76 -32.07
C GLY A 67 17.15 15.35 -31.15
N THR A 68 17.16 14.15 -30.55
CA THR A 68 16.15 13.81 -29.54
C THR A 68 16.40 14.62 -28.28
N PRO A 69 15.51 15.56 -27.89
CA PRO A 69 15.68 16.31 -26.66
C PRO A 69 15.75 15.33 -25.48
N PRO A 70 16.60 15.58 -24.45
CA PRO A 70 16.66 14.72 -23.29
C PRO A 70 15.24 14.57 -22.73
N ALA A 71 14.79 13.32 -22.55
CA ALA A 71 13.50 13.00 -21.97
C ALA A 71 13.33 13.85 -20.70
N SER A 72 12.40 14.81 -20.77
CA SER A 72 12.32 15.87 -19.77
C SER A 72 12.07 15.24 -18.39
N PRO A 73 12.55 15.84 -17.28
CA PRO A 73 12.31 15.36 -15.91
C PRO A 73 10.82 15.37 -15.47
N ALA A 74 9.90 15.57 -16.40
CA ALA A 74 8.45 15.61 -16.25
C ALA A 74 7.83 14.43 -15.46
N PRO A 75 8.21 13.14 -15.66
CA PRO A 75 7.48 12.05 -15.00
C PRO A 75 7.63 12.07 -13.47
N ARG A 76 8.74 12.59 -12.94
CA ARG A 76 8.97 12.71 -11.48
C ARG A 76 8.15 13.83 -10.85
N ARG A 77 8.05 14.98 -11.53
CA ARG A 77 7.28 16.13 -11.01
C ARG A 77 5.78 15.85 -11.04
N THR A 78 5.28 15.22 -12.11
CA THR A 78 3.85 14.96 -12.29
C THR A 78 3.28 14.05 -11.21
N TRP A 79 3.96 12.96 -10.83
CA TRP A 79 3.43 12.17 -9.72
C TRP A 79 3.55 12.91 -8.39
N ALA A 80 4.65 13.63 -8.15
CA ALA A 80 4.89 14.27 -6.85
C ALA A 80 3.74 15.25 -6.52
N LEU A 81 3.32 16.04 -7.52
CA LEU A 81 2.14 16.88 -7.48
C LEU A 81 0.86 16.08 -7.22
N LEU A 82 0.64 14.97 -7.94
CA LEU A 82 -0.53 14.11 -7.74
C LEU A 82 -0.59 13.49 -6.33
N THR A 83 0.55 13.17 -5.71
CA THR A 83 0.60 12.55 -4.38
C THR A 83 0.36 13.52 -3.23
N LEU A 84 0.50 14.83 -3.47
CA LEU A 84 0.17 15.89 -2.51
C LEU A 84 -1.31 16.27 -2.55
N LEU A 85 -1.97 16.06 -3.68
CA LEU A 85 -3.36 16.46 -3.93
C LEU A 85 -4.37 15.91 -2.88
N PRO A 86 -4.31 14.64 -2.43
CA PRO A 86 -5.24 14.13 -1.42
C PRO A 86 -5.13 14.86 -0.09
N GLY A 87 -3.91 15.19 0.34
CA GLY A 87 -3.65 15.93 1.57
C GLY A 87 -4.16 17.37 1.51
N VAL A 88 -3.93 18.06 0.39
CA VAL A 88 -4.40 19.44 0.18
C VAL A 88 -5.92 19.51 0.15
N LEU A 89 -6.58 18.62 -0.59
CA LEU A 89 -8.04 18.56 -0.66
C LEU A 89 -8.66 18.15 0.69
N GLY A 90 -8.02 17.23 1.40
CA GLY A 90 -8.42 16.84 2.76
C GLY A 90 -8.35 18.03 3.73
N ALA A 91 -7.23 18.76 3.74
CA ALA A 91 -7.05 19.96 4.55
C ALA A 91 -8.11 21.02 4.20
N ALA A 92 -8.29 21.33 2.92
CA ALA A 92 -9.27 22.31 2.46
C ALA A 92 -10.72 21.93 2.87
N THR A 93 -11.06 20.64 2.75
CA THR A 93 -12.37 20.14 3.18
C THR A 93 -12.56 20.31 4.69
N ILE A 94 -11.56 19.93 5.50
CA ILE A 94 -11.62 20.07 6.96
C ILE A 94 -11.73 21.54 7.38
N THR A 95 -10.94 22.43 6.78
CA THR A 95 -11.02 23.86 7.05
C THR A 95 -12.40 24.41 6.69
N GLY A 96 -12.93 24.08 5.52
CA GLY A 96 -14.27 24.51 5.13
C GLY A 96 -15.38 23.96 6.04
N LEU A 97 -15.23 22.73 6.55
CA LEU A 97 -16.18 22.13 7.50
C LEU A 97 -16.18 22.85 8.85
N ARG A 98 -15.05 23.40 9.30
CA ARG A 98 -14.98 24.21 10.53
C ARG A 98 -15.58 25.61 10.35
N LEU A 99 -15.69 26.10 9.13
CA LEU A 99 -16.22 27.43 8.81
C LEU A 99 -17.69 27.43 8.39
N THR A 100 -18.29 26.27 8.11
CA THR A 100 -19.65 26.15 7.56
C THR A 100 -20.61 25.43 8.49
N HIS A 101 -21.88 25.87 8.51
CA HIS A 101 -22.94 25.33 9.36
C HIS A 101 -24.17 24.95 8.52
N GLY A 102 -24.97 23.97 8.96
CA GLY A 102 -26.23 23.60 8.31
C GLY A 102 -26.07 22.88 6.96
N ARG A 103 -26.94 23.18 5.98
CA ARG A 103 -27.02 22.44 4.69
C ARG A 103 -25.77 22.55 3.82
N THR A 104 -25.04 23.67 3.90
CA THR A 104 -23.76 23.87 3.18
C THR A 104 -22.68 22.90 3.65
N ARG A 105 -22.71 22.50 4.93
CA ARG A 105 -21.81 21.48 5.48
C ARG A 105 -22.00 20.12 4.82
N LEU A 106 -23.25 19.70 4.58
CA LEU A 106 -23.55 18.42 3.92
C LEU A 106 -23.05 18.39 2.48
N LEU A 107 -23.24 19.48 1.74
CA LEU A 107 -22.68 19.64 0.40
C LEU A 107 -21.16 19.60 0.42
N LEU A 108 -20.52 20.26 1.38
CA LEU A 108 -19.07 20.27 1.50
C LEU A 108 -18.50 18.90 1.86
N VAL A 109 -19.14 18.15 2.76
CA VAL A 109 -18.75 16.76 3.07
C VAL A 109 -18.79 15.89 1.82
N THR A 110 -19.90 15.95 1.07
CA THR A 110 -20.09 15.10 -0.11
C THR A 110 -19.11 15.45 -1.23
N VAL A 111 -18.96 16.74 -1.55
CA VAL A 111 -18.03 17.22 -2.58
C VAL A 111 -16.58 16.96 -2.17
N GLY A 112 -16.22 17.27 -0.92
CA GLY A 112 -14.88 17.06 -0.39
C GLY A 112 -14.49 15.58 -0.39
N ALA A 113 -15.38 14.70 0.07
CA ALA A 113 -15.16 13.25 0.03
C ALA A 113 -14.96 12.74 -1.40
N LEU A 114 -15.79 13.19 -2.35
CA LEU A 114 -15.66 12.81 -3.76
C LEU A 114 -14.30 13.28 -4.33
N ALA A 115 -13.91 14.52 -4.05
CA ALA A 115 -12.65 15.09 -4.51
C ALA A 115 -11.43 14.33 -3.97
N VAL A 116 -11.44 13.99 -2.67
CA VAL A 116 -10.38 13.19 -2.02
C VAL A 116 -10.31 11.79 -2.63
N VAL A 117 -11.45 11.12 -2.84
CA VAL A 117 -11.49 9.79 -3.47
C VAL A 117 -10.92 9.83 -4.89
N LEU A 118 -11.29 10.83 -5.68
CA LEU A 118 -10.77 11.00 -7.04
C LEU A 118 -9.26 11.29 -7.07
N ALA A 119 -8.79 12.17 -6.17
CA ALA A 119 -7.37 12.47 -6.02
C ALA A 119 -6.56 11.23 -5.61
N LEU A 120 -7.08 10.46 -4.65
CA LEU A 120 -6.45 9.21 -4.22
C LEU A 120 -6.40 8.20 -5.37
N ARG A 121 -7.49 8.03 -6.13
CA ARG A 121 -7.48 7.17 -7.33
C ARG A 121 -6.45 7.63 -8.36
N ALA A 122 -6.34 8.93 -8.60
CA ALA A 122 -5.38 9.49 -9.55
C ALA A 122 -3.93 9.25 -9.09
N ALA A 123 -3.62 9.55 -7.83
CA ALA A 123 -2.30 9.34 -7.22
C ALA A 123 -1.89 7.85 -7.23
N LEU A 124 -2.83 6.97 -6.88
CA LEU A 124 -2.58 5.53 -6.83
C LEU A 124 -2.47 4.91 -8.23
N ARG A 125 -3.11 5.46 -9.26
CA ARG A 125 -3.05 4.92 -10.64
C ARG A 125 -1.86 5.44 -11.45
N ARG A 126 -1.45 6.69 -11.26
CA ARG A 126 -0.43 7.37 -12.09
C ARG A 126 0.93 7.52 -11.42
N GLY A 127 1.07 7.06 -10.17
CA GLY A 127 2.30 7.17 -9.38
C GLY A 127 3.09 5.86 -9.28
N PRO A 128 4.15 5.84 -8.45
CA PRO A 128 5.00 4.66 -8.21
C PRO A 128 4.27 3.56 -7.45
N LEU A 129 3.08 3.88 -6.93
CA LEU A 129 2.13 2.98 -6.29
C LEU A 129 1.15 2.36 -7.31
N GLY A 130 1.29 2.67 -8.60
CA GLY A 130 0.49 2.12 -9.69
C GLY A 130 0.76 0.64 -9.93
N PRO A 131 -0.24 -0.15 -10.37
CA PRO A 131 0.00 -1.47 -10.90
C PRO A 131 0.96 -1.37 -12.10
N ARG A 132 1.93 -2.28 -12.20
CA ARG A 132 2.70 -2.45 -13.45
C ARG A 132 1.74 -2.77 -14.61
N GLU A 133 2.06 -2.26 -15.80
CA GLU A 133 1.27 -2.43 -17.02
C GLU A 133 0.89 -3.91 -17.22
N GLY A 134 -0.41 -4.19 -17.41
CA GLY A 134 -0.95 -5.54 -17.63
C GLY A 134 -1.88 -6.08 -16.53
N ILE A 135 -1.80 -5.59 -15.30
CA ILE A 135 -2.60 -6.12 -14.16
C ILE A 135 -3.83 -5.24 -13.90
N ARG A 136 -4.87 -5.34 -14.75
CA ARG A 136 -6.08 -4.49 -14.63
C ARG A 136 -7.28 -5.17 -13.95
N ALA A 137 -7.31 -6.49 -13.84
CA ALA A 137 -8.55 -7.22 -13.54
C ALA A 137 -9.00 -7.24 -12.05
N GLY A 138 -8.17 -6.79 -11.09
CA GLY A 138 -8.47 -6.91 -9.65
C GLY A 138 -8.65 -5.61 -8.87
N ALA A 139 -8.46 -4.44 -9.49
CA ALA A 139 -8.26 -3.17 -8.79
C ALA A 139 -9.50 -2.61 -8.06
N HIS A 140 -10.72 -2.97 -8.49
CA HIS A 140 -11.95 -2.42 -7.91
C HIS A 140 -12.24 -2.93 -6.50
N ARG A 141 -12.00 -4.23 -6.23
CA ARG A 141 -12.38 -4.86 -4.96
C ARG A 141 -11.57 -4.34 -3.77
N SER A 142 -10.27 -4.10 -3.96
CA SER A 142 -9.38 -3.56 -2.92
C SER A 142 -9.64 -2.08 -2.61
N GLY A 143 -10.12 -1.31 -3.59
CA GLY A 143 -10.47 0.10 -3.40
C GLY A 143 -11.64 0.30 -2.44
N THR A 144 -12.67 -0.55 -2.53
CA THR A 144 -13.83 -0.49 -1.64
C THR A 144 -13.45 -0.75 -0.18
N TRP A 145 -12.63 -1.78 0.08
CA TRP A 145 -12.16 -2.07 1.44
C TRP A 145 -11.26 -1.00 2.03
N THR A 146 -10.41 -0.39 1.19
CA THR A 146 -9.57 0.75 1.61
C THR A 146 -10.44 1.95 2.01
N CYS A 147 -11.47 2.24 1.21
CA CYS A 147 -12.44 3.29 1.52
C CYS A 147 -13.18 2.99 2.83
N TRP A 148 -13.64 1.76 3.01
CA TRP A 148 -14.30 1.31 4.24
C TRP A 148 -13.42 1.52 5.47
N LEU A 149 -12.15 1.07 5.45
CA LEU A 149 -11.22 1.24 6.58
C LEU A 149 -10.91 2.70 6.89
N LEU A 150 -10.83 3.56 5.87
CA LEU A 150 -10.65 5.01 6.08
C LEU A 150 -11.88 5.65 6.72
N VAL A 151 -13.08 5.24 6.29
CA VAL A 151 -14.35 5.67 6.90
C VAL A 151 -14.45 5.17 8.35
N HIS A 152 -14.07 3.92 8.61
CA HIS A 152 -14.05 3.33 9.94
C HIS A 152 -13.01 4.00 10.85
N ALA A 153 -11.83 4.36 10.34
CA ALA A 153 -10.84 5.11 11.13
C ALA A 153 -11.34 6.52 11.51
N ALA A 154 -12.17 7.13 10.67
CA ALA A 154 -12.73 8.46 10.88
C ALA A 154 -13.92 8.47 11.85
N LEU A 155 -14.84 7.51 11.71
CA LEU A 155 -16.12 7.46 12.43
C LEU A 155 -16.21 6.34 13.48
N GLY A 156 -15.42 5.28 13.35
CA GLY A 156 -15.55 4.04 14.11
C GLY A 156 -15.25 4.18 15.61
N ASP A 157 -14.28 5.00 15.98
CA ASP A 157 -13.97 5.25 17.40
C ASP A 157 -15.11 6.02 18.10
N GLY A 158 -15.73 6.97 17.40
CA GLY A 158 -16.93 7.68 17.86
C GLY A 158 -18.13 6.74 17.96
N LEU A 159 -18.31 5.87 16.96
CA LEU A 159 -19.34 4.83 16.94
C LEU A 159 -19.24 3.88 18.11
N LEU A 160 -18.05 3.34 18.33
CA LEU A 160 -17.84 2.35 19.36
C LEU A 160 -18.03 2.96 20.74
N ARG A 161 -17.55 4.19 20.95
CA ARG A 161 -17.77 4.92 22.20
C ARG A 161 -19.27 5.15 22.48
N ALA A 162 -20.03 5.60 21.48
CA ALA A 162 -21.47 5.82 21.62
C ALA A 162 -22.24 4.50 21.83
N ALA A 163 -21.85 3.44 21.12
CA ALA A 163 -22.45 2.12 21.26
C ALA A 163 -22.22 1.51 22.65
N VAL A 164 -21.04 1.72 23.26
CA VAL A 164 -20.75 1.27 24.63
C VAL A 164 -21.49 2.13 25.67
N ALA A 165 -21.67 3.44 25.41
CA ALA A 165 -22.27 4.37 26.36
C ALA A 165 -23.80 4.30 26.49
N GLY A 166 -24.50 3.47 25.70
CA GLY A 166 -25.96 3.36 25.75
C GLY A 166 -26.67 3.56 24.40
N GLY A 167 -25.96 4.07 23.39
CA GLY A 167 -26.43 4.16 22.01
C GLY A 167 -25.98 5.44 21.31
N PRO A 168 -25.91 5.45 19.96
CA PRO A 168 -25.91 6.71 19.22
C PRO A 168 -27.29 7.33 19.27
N ASP A 169 -27.51 8.21 20.23
CA ASP A 169 -28.76 8.95 20.32
C ASP A 169 -28.85 10.09 19.27
N ASP A 170 -27.70 10.46 18.67
CA ASP A 170 -27.57 11.53 17.67
C ASP A 170 -26.79 11.10 16.41
N LEU A 171 -27.05 11.81 15.29
CA LEU A 171 -26.27 11.71 14.05
C LEU A 171 -24.81 12.18 14.23
N PRO A 172 -23.85 11.70 13.41
CA PRO A 172 -22.45 12.10 13.49
C PRO A 172 -22.27 13.60 13.21
N ALA A 173 -22.20 14.40 14.28
CA ALA A 173 -21.89 15.81 14.21
C ALA A 173 -20.37 15.95 14.14
N GLY A 174 -19.81 16.15 12.93
CA GLY A 174 -18.36 16.28 12.68
C GLY A 174 -17.68 17.54 13.26
N THR A 175 -17.98 17.90 14.50
CA THR A 175 -17.45 19.02 15.32
C THR A 175 -17.39 18.52 16.76
N GLY A 176 -16.30 18.76 17.48
CA GLY A 176 -15.97 18.17 18.79
C GLY A 176 -16.92 18.44 19.98
N GLY A 177 -18.14 18.90 19.73
CA GLY A 177 -19.18 19.13 20.75
C GLY A 177 -20.45 18.27 20.61
N GLY A 178 -20.54 17.37 19.63
CA GLY A 178 -21.66 16.43 19.51
C GLY A 178 -21.40 15.08 20.18
N ALA A 179 -22.46 14.32 20.49
CA ALA A 179 -22.38 12.98 21.10
C ALA A 179 -21.54 11.96 20.30
N TRP A 180 -21.24 12.27 19.03
CA TRP A 180 -20.40 11.48 18.13
C TRP A 180 -19.31 12.33 17.45
N PRO A 181 -18.11 12.44 18.04
CA PRO A 181 -17.00 13.19 17.46
C PRO A 181 -16.34 12.42 16.30
N VAL A 182 -16.05 13.12 15.21
CA VAL A 182 -15.30 12.58 14.05
C VAL A 182 -13.82 12.90 14.22
N ALA A 183 -12.96 11.87 14.18
CA ALA A 183 -11.51 12.04 14.34
C ALA A 183 -10.89 12.54 13.03
N LEU A 184 -10.78 13.87 12.87
CA LEU A 184 -10.27 14.47 11.63
C LEU A 184 -8.74 14.43 11.52
N ALA A 185 -8.02 14.42 12.66
CA ALA A 185 -6.56 14.42 12.67
C ALA A 185 -5.92 13.14 12.08
N PRO A 186 -6.34 11.92 12.46
CA PRO A 186 -5.85 10.67 11.85
C PRO A 186 -6.11 10.60 10.33
N VAL A 187 -7.29 11.06 9.89
CA VAL A 187 -7.67 11.05 8.47
C VAL A 187 -6.78 11.98 7.67
N LEU A 188 -6.58 13.21 8.16
CA LEU A 188 -5.72 14.18 7.49
C LEU A 188 -4.26 13.69 7.44
N ALA A 189 -3.77 13.07 8.51
CA ALA A 189 -2.44 12.48 8.55
C ALA A 189 -2.26 11.36 7.51
N LEU A 190 -3.26 10.48 7.34
CA LEU A 190 -3.25 9.42 6.32
C LEU A 190 -3.35 9.96 4.88
N LEU A 191 -4.08 11.07 4.67
CA LEU A 191 -4.13 11.72 3.36
C LEU A 191 -2.80 12.38 3.00
N LEU A 192 -2.18 13.07 3.96
CA LEU A 192 -0.85 13.67 3.79
C LEU A 192 0.24 12.60 3.64
N SER A 193 0.07 11.41 4.23
CA SER A 193 1.04 10.33 4.14
C SER A 193 1.15 9.68 2.75
N CYS A 194 0.24 10.01 1.82
CA CYS A 194 0.33 9.59 0.42
C CYS A 194 1.65 10.02 -0.24
N ALA A 195 2.16 11.21 0.09
CA ALA A 195 3.43 11.71 -0.42
C ALA A 195 4.66 10.91 0.08
N PRO A 196 4.88 10.74 1.40
CA PRO A 196 5.98 9.91 1.90
C PRO A 196 5.81 8.43 1.51
N ALA A 197 4.59 7.90 1.41
CA ALA A 197 4.35 6.54 0.91
C ALA A 197 4.86 6.34 -0.53
N ALA A 198 4.51 7.28 -1.42
CA ALA A 198 4.97 7.23 -2.82
C ALA A 198 6.49 7.42 -2.92
N TRP A 199 7.07 8.30 -2.09
CA TRP A 199 8.52 8.49 -2.03
C TRP A 199 9.24 7.22 -1.55
N CYS A 200 8.76 6.58 -0.48
CA CYS A 200 9.31 5.32 0.02
C CYS A 200 9.21 4.20 -1.03
N ALA A 201 8.08 4.06 -1.73
CA ALA A 201 7.92 3.09 -2.81
C ALA A 201 8.90 3.35 -3.97
N HIS A 202 9.12 4.62 -4.31
CA HIS A 202 10.11 4.99 -5.31
C HIS A 202 11.53 4.65 -4.89
N LEU A 203 11.92 5.05 -3.67
CA LEU A 203 13.23 4.74 -3.12
C LEU A 203 13.48 3.23 -3.07
N LEU A 204 12.49 2.46 -2.66
CA LEU A 204 12.53 0.99 -2.69
C LEU A 204 12.77 0.50 -4.12
N SER A 205 11.99 0.97 -5.10
CA SER A 205 12.11 0.52 -6.48
C SER A 205 13.44 0.90 -7.15
N VAL A 206 13.95 2.11 -6.91
CA VAL A 206 15.22 2.57 -7.50
C VAL A 206 16.40 1.86 -6.87
N ARG A 207 16.40 1.71 -5.54
CA ARG A 207 17.51 1.05 -4.85
C ARG A 207 17.48 -0.47 -5.04
N ALA A 208 16.30 -1.10 -5.09
CA ALA A 208 16.19 -2.51 -5.43
C ALA A 208 16.74 -2.79 -6.83
N ARG A 209 16.41 -1.96 -7.83
CA ARG A 209 17.00 -2.08 -9.18
C ARG A 209 18.52 -1.95 -9.18
N ARG A 210 19.06 -0.91 -8.53
CA ARG A 210 20.52 -0.73 -8.42
C ARG A 210 21.21 -1.92 -7.75
N ARG A 211 20.56 -2.54 -6.77
CA ARG A 211 21.09 -3.75 -6.11
C ARG A 211 21.01 -4.96 -7.02
N LEU A 212 19.96 -5.07 -7.81
CA LEU A 212 19.76 -6.14 -8.78
C LEU A 212 20.85 -6.13 -9.87
N ASP A 213 21.27 -4.93 -10.33
CA ASP A 213 22.35 -4.77 -11.31
C ASP A 213 23.74 -5.15 -10.75
N THR A 214 23.90 -5.10 -9.41
CA THR A 214 25.20 -5.38 -8.74
C THR A 214 25.30 -6.77 -8.14
N SER A 215 24.18 -7.48 -7.99
CA SER A 215 24.14 -8.76 -7.29
C SER A 215 24.29 -9.92 -8.28
N HIS A 216 25.10 -10.90 -7.91
CA HIS A 216 25.36 -12.06 -8.75
C HIS A 216 24.58 -13.30 -8.27
N GLY A 217 23.57 -13.17 -7.40
CA GLY A 217 22.81 -14.30 -6.88
C GLY A 217 21.50 -13.88 -6.22
N LEU A 218 20.52 -14.80 -6.16
CA LEU A 218 19.19 -14.50 -5.61
C LEU A 218 19.26 -14.32 -4.08
N GLU A 219 20.09 -15.10 -3.40
CA GLU A 219 20.28 -15.00 -1.95
C GLU A 219 20.97 -13.68 -1.56
N GLU A 220 21.99 -13.26 -2.31
CA GLU A 220 22.71 -12.01 -2.09
C GLU A 220 21.79 -10.79 -2.33
N PHE A 221 20.96 -10.86 -3.37
CA PHE A 221 19.95 -9.86 -3.65
C PHE A 221 18.92 -9.75 -2.51
N ALA A 222 18.36 -10.88 -2.08
CA ALA A 222 17.37 -10.92 -1.01
C ALA A 222 17.95 -10.39 0.32
N ALA A 223 19.19 -10.75 0.66
CA ALA A 223 19.89 -10.25 1.83
C ALA A 223 20.11 -8.73 1.78
N SER A 224 20.38 -8.18 0.60
CA SER A 224 20.59 -6.75 0.39
C SER A 224 19.30 -5.92 0.41
N VAL A 225 18.17 -6.49 -0.05
CA VAL A 225 16.87 -5.80 -0.12
C VAL A 225 16.13 -5.81 1.22
N ARG A 226 16.31 -6.85 2.05
CA ARG A 226 15.65 -6.96 3.36
C ARG A 226 15.88 -5.75 4.31
N PRO A 227 17.11 -5.26 4.56
CA PRO A 227 17.33 -4.07 5.40
C PRO A 227 16.76 -2.81 4.76
N LEU A 228 16.68 -2.76 3.43
CA LEU A 228 16.12 -1.64 2.69
C LEU A 228 14.60 -1.56 2.82
N LEU A 229 13.93 -2.71 2.80
CA LEU A 229 12.51 -2.82 3.10
C LEU A 229 12.23 -2.35 4.54
N LEU A 230 12.98 -2.85 5.52
CA LEU A 230 12.82 -2.41 6.92
C LEU A 230 13.07 -0.90 7.08
N GLY A 231 14.13 -0.38 6.45
CA GLY A 231 14.45 1.04 6.50
C GLY A 231 13.38 1.94 5.84
N THR A 232 12.75 1.48 4.75
CA THR A 232 11.66 2.25 4.10
C THR A 232 10.36 2.24 4.91
N PHE A 233 10.02 1.12 5.54
CA PHE A 233 8.90 1.07 6.49
C PHE A 233 9.16 1.93 7.73
N ALA A 234 10.36 1.88 8.30
CA ALA A 234 10.76 2.72 9.42
C ALA A 234 10.69 4.22 9.05
N LEU A 235 11.23 4.60 7.89
CA LEU A 235 11.16 5.97 7.38
C LEU A 235 9.72 6.44 7.20
N TYR A 236 8.85 5.60 6.63
CA TYR A 236 7.44 5.92 6.48
C TYR A 236 6.74 6.09 7.83
N LEU A 237 6.98 5.19 8.79
CA LEU A 237 6.41 5.28 10.13
C LEU A 237 6.85 6.54 10.87
N CYS A 238 8.14 6.92 10.78
CA CYS A 238 8.64 8.17 11.35
C CYS A 238 7.94 9.40 10.71
N ALA A 239 7.82 9.42 9.38
CA ALA A 239 7.12 10.50 8.68
C ALA A 239 5.63 10.56 9.07
N LEU A 240 4.97 9.41 9.15
CA LEU A 240 3.56 9.32 9.53
C LEU A 240 3.35 9.74 10.99
N ALA A 241 4.23 9.36 11.92
CA ALA A 241 4.17 9.79 13.31
C ALA A 241 4.31 11.32 13.43
N ALA A 242 5.27 11.92 12.71
CA ALA A 242 5.43 13.38 12.68
C ALA A 242 4.20 14.08 12.09
N LEU A 243 3.66 13.60 10.98
CA LEU A 243 2.43 14.14 10.38
C LEU A 243 1.23 14.01 11.31
N THR A 244 1.14 12.90 12.04
CA THR A 244 0.07 12.67 13.03
C THR A 244 0.17 13.68 14.17
N ALA A 245 1.38 13.93 14.69
CA ALA A 245 1.63 14.94 15.71
C ALA A 245 1.25 16.35 15.24
N LEU A 246 1.66 16.71 14.00
CA LEU A 246 1.35 18.00 13.38
C LEU A 246 -0.16 18.19 13.17
N CYS A 247 -0.87 17.18 12.66
CA CYS A 247 -2.32 17.25 12.44
C CYS A 247 -3.07 17.34 13.78
N ALA A 248 -2.64 16.59 14.79
CA ALA A 248 -3.20 16.63 16.13
C ALA A 248 -3.05 18.03 16.76
N ALA A 249 -1.84 18.59 16.70
CA ALA A 249 -1.55 19.93 17.21
C ALA A 249 -2.34 21.01 16.47
N ALA A 250 -2.41 20.94 15.13
CA ALA A 250 -3.11 21.93 14.31
C ALA A 250 -4.63 21.90 14.51
N LEU A 251 -5.21 20.73 14.83
CA LEU A 251 -6.65 20.55 14.99
C LEU A 251 -7.12 20.59 16.45
N GLY A 252 -6.20 20.55 17.42
CA GLY A 252 -6.51 20.45 18.84
C GLY A 252 -7.15 19.12 19.25
N GLU A 253 -6.87 18.05 18.51
CA GLU A 253 -7.50 16.72 18.66
C GLU A 253 -6.48 15.69 19.18
N PRO A 254 -6.92 14.59 19.82
CA PRO A 254 -6.03 13.50 20.18
C PRO A 254 -5.38 12.88 18.94
N ALA A 255 -4.08 12.60 19.01
CA ALA A 255 -3.29 12.14 17.87
C ALA A 255 -3.67 10.76 17.33
N GLY A 256 -4.15 9.84 18.19
CA GLY A 256 -4.54 8.49 17.75
C GLY A 256 -3.38 7.72 17.08
N TYR A 257 -2.16 7.81 17.63
CA TYR A 257 -0.95 7.21 17.04
C TYR A 257 -1.10 5.72 16.74
N ALA A 258 -1.67 4.95 17.68
CA ALA A 258 -1.79 3.50 17.55
C ALA A 258 -2.56 3.11 16.29
N THR A 259 -3.77 3.65 16.11
CA THR A 259 -4.63 3.39 14.95
C THR A 259 -4.01 3.91 13.66
N THR A 260 -3.47 5.14 13.70
CA THR A 260 -2.93 5.79 12.49
C THR A 260 -1.71 5.04 11.95
N LEU A 261 -0.79 4.62 12.82
CA LEU A 261 0.42 3.91 12.41
C LEU A 261 0.14 2.48 11.94
N THR A 262 -0.78 1.76 12.58
CA THR A 262 -1.14 0.38 12.19
C THR A 262 -1.94 0.35 10.88
N LEU A 263 -2.90 1.27 10.71
CA LEU A 263 -3.62 1.42 9.45
C LEU A 263 -2.68 1.89 8.33
N GLY A 264 -1.81 2.86 8.62
CA GLY A 264 -0.82 3.35 7.67
C GLY A 264 0.12 2.25 7.17
N THR A 265 0.59 1.37 8.05
CA THR A 265 1.43 0.22 7.69
C THR A 265 0.66 -0.82 6.88
N LEU A 266 -0.57 -1.15 7.28
CA LEU A 266 -1.45 -2.04 6.53
C LEU A 266 -1.67 -1.55 5.09
N LEU A 267 -2.01 -0.26 4.92
CA LEU A 267 -2.26 0.35 3.61
C LEU A 267 -1.00 0.39 2.74
N LEU A 268 0.15 0.75 3.30
CA LEU A 268 1.42 0.77 2.55
C LEU A 268 1.81 -0.65 2.10
N ALA A 269 1.77 -1.63 3.01
CA ALA A 269 2.10 -3.02 2.69
C ALA A 269 1.15 -3.58 1.62
N ALA A 270 -0.15 -3.33 1.78
CA ALA A 270 -1.17 -3.76 0.83
C ALA A 270 -0.93 -3.15 -0.56
N ARG A 271 -0.58 -1.86 -0.61
CA ARG A 271 -0.34 -1.17 -1.88
C ARG A 271 0.95 -1.62 -2.56
N LEU A 272 2.02 -1.86 -1.80
CA LEU A 272 3.27 -2.40 -2.35
C LEU A 272 3.05 -3.78 -2.96
N LEU A 273 2.36 -4.69 -2.25
CA LEU A 273 2.00 -6.02 -2.77
C LEU A 273 1.15 -5.93 -4.05
N HIS A 274 0.18 -5.01 -4.07
CA HIS A 274 -0.65 -4.76 -5.24
C HIS A 274 0.17 -4.24 -6.44
N ALA A 275 1.07 -3.29 -6.22
CA ALA A 275 1.93 -2.73 -7.27
C ALA A 275 2.90 -3.76 -7.86
N HIS A 276 3.29 -4.77 -7.07
CA HIS A 276 4.16 -5.87 -7.50
C HIS A 276 3.39 -7.11 -8.01
N GLY A 277 2.08 -7.00 -8.21
CA GLY A 277 1.28 -8.04 -8.88
C GLY A 277 0.72 -9.15 -7.99
N PHE A 278 0.74 -8.97 -6.67
CA PHE A 278 0.15 -9.91 -5.70
C PHE A 278 -1.11 -9.31 -5.04
N PRO A 279 -2.26 -9.17 -5.75
CA PRO A 279 -3.43 -8.46 -5.24
C PRO A 279 -4.30 -9.27 -4.27
N HIS A 280 -4.17 -10.60 -4.23
CA HIS A 280 -5.08 -11.47 -3.46
C HIS A 280 -4.86 -11.38 -1.96
N ALA A 281 -3.62 -11.56 -1.50
CA ALA A 281 -3.24 -11.43 -0.10
C ALA A 281 -3.65 -10.08 0.52
N PRO A 282 -3.34 -8.92 -0.10
CA PRO A 282 -3.74 -7.63 0.45
C PRO A 282 -5.26 -7.43 0.42
N ALA A 283 -5.97 -7.90 -0.61
CA ALA A 283 -7.43 -7.83 -0.63
C ALA A 283 -8.06 -8.64 0.51
N ALA A 284 -7.55 -9.85 0.79
CA ALA A 284 -8.04 -10.69 1.88
C ALA A 284 -7.75 -10.07 3.25
N ALA A 285 -6.55 -9.50 3.46
CA ALA A 285 -6.21 -8.83 4.72
C ALA A 285 -7.04 -7.57 4.97
N LEU A 286 -7.24 -6.72 3.95
CA LEU A 286 -8.09 -5.54 4.07
C LEU A 286 -9.56 -5.91 4.33
N ALA A 287 -10.08 -6.94 3.65
CA ALA A 287 -11.43 -7.45 3.87
C ALA A 287 -11.60 -8.06 5.26
N GLY A 288 -10.61 -8.83 5.73
CA GLY A 288 -10.60 -9.42 7.06
C GLY A 288 -10.57 -8.36 8.17
N ALA A 289 -9.74 -7.32 8.01
CA ALA A 289 -9.70 -6.19 8.92
C ALA A 289 -11.05 -5.44 8.95
N ALA A 290 -11.61 -5.14 7.78
CA ALA A 290 -12.90 -4.48 7.65
C ALA A 290 -14.04 -5.30 8.29
N ALA A 291 -14.05 -6.61 8.09
CA ALA A 291 -15.03 -7.51 8.68
C ALA A 291 -14.87 -7.61 10.20
N ALA A 292 -13.63 -7.67 10.71
CA ALA A 292 -13.36 -7.71 12.15
C ALA A 292 -13.79 -6.41 12.85
N GLU A 293 -13.56 -5.24 12.24
CA GLU A 293 -14.05 -3.96 12.76
C GLU A 293 -15.59 -3.89 12.76
N ALA A 294 -16.23 -4.35 11.69
CA ALA A 294 -17.69 -4.40 11.61
C ALA A 294 -18.29 -5.40 12.63
N LEU A 295 -17.65 -6.56 12.83
CA LEU A 295 -18.05 -7.54 13.82
C LEU A 295 -17.91 -7.00 15.24
N ALA A 296 -16.84 -6.27 15.56
CA ALA A 296 -16.66 -5.65 16.88
C ALA A 296 -17.80 -4.68 17.22
N VAL A 297 -18.27 -3.89 16.24
CA VAL A 297 -19.44 -3.03 16.42
C VAL A 297 -20.72 -3.87 16.56
N ALA A 298 -20.89 -4.88 15.70
CA ALA A 298 -22.07 -5.74 15.72
C ALA A 298 -22.22 -6.52 17.03
N THR A 299 -21.13 -6.98 17.65
CA THR A 299 -21.16 -7.72 18.92
C THR A 299 -21.60 -6.86 20.09
N VAL A 300 -21.25 -5.57 20.10
CA VAL A 300 -21.73 -4.60 21.10
C VAL A 300 -23.24 -4.41 20.98
N PHE A 301 -23.76 -4.27 19.76
CA PHE A 301 -25.21 -4.16 19.54
C PHE A 301 -25.95 -5.48 19.84
N ALA A 302 -25.40 -6.62 19.45
CA ALA A 302 -25.97 -7.93 19.74
C ALA A 302 -25.99 -8.24 21.25
N GLY A 303 -25.03 -7.71 22.01
CA GLY A 303 -25.00 -7.82 23.47
C GLY A 303 -26.21 -7.19 24.18
N ARG A 304 -26.98 -6.34 23.50
CA ARG A 304 -28.21 -5.73 24.03
C ARG A 304 -29.43 -6.64 23.93
N LEU A 305 -29.35 -7.75 23.18
CA LEU A 305 -30.42 -8.73 23.12
C LEU A 305 -30.48 -9.54 24.44
N PRO A 306 -31.68 -9.91 24.92
CA PRO A 306 -31.82 -10.66 26.15
C PRO A 306 -31.06 -11.99 26.06
N GLY A 307 -30.16 -12.23 27.01
CA GLY A 307 -29.32 -13.43 27.06
C GLY A 307 -28.02 -13.40 26.24
N CYS A 308 -27.75 -12.32 25.48
CA CYS A 308 -26.58 -12.23 24.60
C CYS A 308 -25.45 -11.32 25.12
N GLY A 309 -25.52 -10.83 26.36
CA GLY A 309 -24.53 -9.89 26.93
C GLY A 309 -23.07 -10.38 26.87
N PHE A 310 -22.84 -11.70 26.85
CA PHE A 310 -21.51 -12.29 26.72
C PHE A 310 -20.79 -11.91 25.41
N LEU A 311 -21.53 -11.56 24.35
CA LEU A 311 -20.96 -11.15 23.06
C LEU A 311 -20.25 -9.80 23.12
N ALA A 312 -20.69 -8.88 23.97
CA ALA A 312 -20.09 -7.54 24.10
C ALA A 312 -18.85 -7.52 25.00
N VAL A 313 -18.72 -8.48 25.93
CA VAL A 313 -17.63 -8.58 26.92
C VAL A 313 -16.22 -8.38 26.34
N PRO A 314 -15.78 -9.05 25.27
CA PRO A 314 -14.41 -8.87 24.76
C PRO A 314 -14.15 -7.45 24.23
N VAL A 315 -15.17 -6.80 23.66
CA VAL A 315 -15.05 -5.44 23.16
C VAL A 315 -15.12 -4.45 24.33
N ASP A 316 -16.08 -4.61 25.24
CA ASP A 316 -16.24 -3.75 26.40
C ASP A 316 -15.02 -3.76 27.32
N THR A 317 -14.44 -4.94 27.58
CA THR A 317 -13.23 -5.07 28.39
C THR A 317 -12.03 -4.37 27.76
N LEU A 318 -11.87 -4.50 26.45
CA LEU A 318 -10.79 -3.86 25.70
C LEU A 318 -10.96 -2.33 25.65
N VAL A 319 -12.18 -1.86 25.38
CA VAL A 319 -12.52 -0.43 25.35
C VAL A 319 -12.35 0.18 26.74
N SER A 320 -12.74 -0.52 27.80
CA SER A 320 -12.59 -0.05 29.19
C SER A 320 -11.11 0.03 29.61
N ALA A 321 -10.28 -0.92 29.16
CA ALA A 321 -8.88 -0.98 29.54
C ALA A 321 -7.97 -0.04 28.74
N ARG A 322 -8.23 0.16 27.44
CA ARG A 322 -7.32 0.87 26.51
C ARG A 322 -8.00 1.88 25.59
N GLY A 323 -9.29 2.14 25.79
CA GLY A 323 -10.08 3.05 24.97
C GLY A 323 -10.53 2.44 23.63
N PRO A 324 -11.45 3.13 22.91
CA PRO A 324 -12.07 2.62 21.68
C PRO A 324 -11.08 2.39 20.54
N SER A 325 -10.08 3.25 20.42
CA SER A 325 -9.03 3.17 19.38
C SER A 325 -8.20 1.88 19.45
N ALA A 326 -8.18 1.20 20.60
CA ALA A 326 -7.43 -0.05 20.76
C ALA A 326 -7.96 -1.18 19.87
N VAL A 327 -9.27 -1.19 19.58
CA VAL A 327 -9.89 -2.22 18.72
C VAL A 327 -9.35 -2.11 17.29
N ALA A 328 -9.47 -0.93 16.68
CA ALA A 328 -8.96 -0.67 15.34
C ALA A 328 -7.43 -0.86 15.27
N ALA A 329 -6.70 -0.41 16.30
CA ALA A 329 -5.25 -0.60 16.35
C ALA A 329 -4.84 -2.09 16.38
N LEU A 330 -5.53 -2.94 17.13
CA LEU A 330 -5.27 -4.38 17.18
C LEU A 330 -5.64 -5.07 15.86
N VAL A 331 -6.82 -4.77 15.31
CA VAL A 331 -7.28 -5.36 14.05
C VAL A 331 -6.36 -4.96 12.89
N CYS A 332 -6.07 -3.67 12.73
CA CYS A 332 -5.17 -3.18 11.70
C CYS A 332 -3.73 -3.66 11.92
N GLY A 333 -3.26 -3.72 13.17
CA GLY A 333 -1.90 -4.15 13.52
C GLY A 333 -1.68 -5.64 13.22
N THR A 334 -2.63 -6.50 13.57
CA THR A 334 -2.57 -7.93 13.27
C THR A 334 -2.61 -8.19 11.75
N ALA A 335 -3.49 -7.50 11.02
CA ALA A 335 -3.53 -7.58 9.56
C ALA A 335 -2.23 -7.06 8.92
N ALA A 336 -1.64 -5.99 9.44
CA ALA A 336 -0.37 -5.45 8.95
C ALA A 336 0.77 -6.45 9.14
N LEU A 337 0.89 -7.05 10.33
CA LEU A 337 1.89 -8.10 10.60
C LEU A 337 1.71 -9.31 9.68
N ALA A 338 0.47 -9.74 9.46
CA ALA A 338 0.15 -10.84 8.55
C ALA A 338 0.57 -10.53 7.09
N LEU A 339 0.51 -9.26 6.65
CA LEU A 339 0.96 -8.83 5.33
C LEU A 339 2.47 -8.57 5.23
N LEU A 340 3.13 -8.20 6.32
CA LEU A 340 4.58 -7.96 6.31
C LEU A 340 5.37 -9.23 5.99
N VAL A 341 4.90 -10.40 6.41
CA VAL A 341 5.52 -11.69 6.06
C VAL A 341 5.52 -11.96 4.55
N PRO A 342 4.38 -11.96 3.83
CA PRO A 342 4.37 -12.14 2.39
C PRO A 342 5.03 -10.96 1.66
N ALA A 343 4.97 -9.72 2.18
CA ALA A 343 5.71 -8.59 1.60
C ALA A 343 7.22 -8.83 1.65
N ALA A 344 7.76 -9.25 2.79
CA ALA A 344 9.19 -9.55 2.94
C ALA A 344 9.64 -10.74 2.06
N ARG A 345 8.76 -11.68 1.73
CA ARG A 345 9.06 -12.83 0.85
C ARG A 345 8.91 -12.54 -0.63
N THR A 346 8.01 -11.63 -1.02
CA THR A 346 7.71 -11.32 -2.42
C THR A 346 8.55 -10.18 -2.94
N LEU A 347 8.74 -9.12 -2.15
CA LEU A 347 9.49 -7.94 -2.55
C LEU A 347 11.01 -8.18 -2.56
N THR A 348 11.48 -9.27 -1.97
CA THR A 348 12.89 -9.72 -2.01
C THR A 348 13.20 -10.60 -3.23
N ARG A 349 12.19 -10.96 -4.04
CA ARG A 349 12.40 -11.72 -5.28
C ARG A 349 12.85 -10.81 -6.41
N ALA A 350 13.79 -11.28 -7.24
CA ALA A 350 14.27 -10.55 -8.40
C ALA A 350 13.16 -10.32 -9.44
N SER A 351 12.30 -11.34 -9.61
CA SER A 351 11.10 -11.34 -10.45
C SER A 351 10.09 -10.25 -10.12
N ALA A 352 10.05 -9.77 -8.87
CA ALA A 352 9.18 -8.66 -8.49
C ALA A 352 9.67 -7.30 -9.04
N HIS A 353 10.95 -7.20 -9.43
CA HIS A 353 11.59 -5.95 -9.84
C HIS A 353 11.94 -5.86 -11.32
N ALA A 354 12.02 -7.00 -12.01
CA ALA A 354 12.23 -7.04 -13.45
C ALA A 354 11.12 -6.32 -14.23
N ARG A 355 11.50 -5.74 -15.37
CA ARG A 355 10.53 -5.19 -16.32
C ARG A 355 9.94 -6.37 -17.08
N THR A 356 8.61 -6.41 -17.17
CA THR A 356 7.94 -7.16 -18.24
C THR A 356 7.86 -6.21 -19.41
N ALA A 357 8.51 -6.55 -20.53
CA ALA A 357 8.34 -5.80 -21.78
C ALA A 357 6.84 -5.66 -22.10
N PRO A 358 6.38 -4.51 -22.61
CA PRO A 358 5.00 -4.35 -23.02
C PRO A 358 4.66 -5.40 -24.10
N PRO A 359 3.48 -6.04 -24.06
CA PRO A 359 3.04 -6.85 -25.18
C PRO A 359 2.90 -5.96 -26.42
N CYS A 360 3.58 -6.34 -27.50
CA CYS A 360 3.40 -5.75 -28.83
C CYS A 360 1.97 -5.97 -29.33
#